data_AF-A0A4Q0SXC1-F1
#
_entry.id   AF-A0A4Q0SXC1-F1
#
_cell.length_a   1.000
_cell.length_b   1.000
_cell.length_c   1.000
_cell.angle_alpha   90.00
_cell.angle_beta   90.00
_cell.angle_gamma   90.00
#
_symmetry.space_group_name_H-M   'P 1'
#
loop_
_entity.id
_entity.type
_entity.pdbx_description
1 polymer ?
#
loop_
_entity_poly.entity_id
_entity_poly.type
_entity_poly.pdbx_seq_one_letter_code
_entity_poly.pdbx_strand_id
1 'polypeptide(L)'
;MSHFSPVTLDKARYKAVRKEGLSLFSNFLLDGRTPGARETFSIYLAVHEQEYKDGHPIMAGHLEQLPLWSDYLIVEIELQAQDAELSYTARYAWASESRAPNRVLELTLSKDRTRADGSILLPPRASGVLGPTARLHLATFDWG
;
A
#
# COMPACT_ATOMS: atom_id res chain seq x y z
N MET A 1 -14.34 -5.25 7.25
CA MET A 1 -13.81 -6.41 6.48
C MET A 1 -12.32 -6.20 6.30
N SER A 2 -11.49 -7.19 6.63
CA SER A 2 -10.05 -7.12 6.40
C SER A 2 -9.74 -7.76 5.05
N HIS A 3 -9.26 -6.96 4.08
CA HIS A 3 -8.78 -7.50 2.81
C HIS A 3 -7.35 -8.01 2.98
N PHE A 4 -7.11 -9.28 2.68
CA PHE A 4 -5.79 -9.91 2.70
C PHE A 4 -5.35 -10.21 1.26
N SER A 5 -4.26 -9.59 0.82
CA SER A 5 -3.68 -9.80 -0.52
C SER A 5 -2.20 -10.17 -0.39
N PRO A 6 -1.87 -11.47 -0.26
CA PRO A 6 -0.48 -11.90 -0.13
C PRO A 6 0.22 -11.82 -1.49
N VAL A 7 1.45 -11.28 -1.50
CA VAL A 7 2.33 -11.28 -2.67
C VAL A 7 3.58 -12.09 -2.34
N THR A 8 3.78 -13.21 -3.05
CA THR A 8 4.99 -14.03 -2.92
C THR A 8 5.96 -13.72 -4.05
N LEU A 9 7.21 -13.42 -3.70
CA LEU A 9 8.26 -13.08 -4.65
C LEU A 9 9.45 -14.01 -4.48
N ASP A 10 10.01 -14.48 -5.59
CA ASP A 10 11.34 -15.10 -5.58
C ASP A 10 12.45 -14.05 -5.35
N LYS A 11 13.68 -14.53 -5.12
CA LYS A 11 14.83 -13.67 -4.81
C LYS A 11 15.19 -12.67 -5.92
N ALA A 12 15.00 -13.03 -7.19
CA ALA A 12 15.33 -12.16 -8.32
C ALA A 12 14.28 -11.05 -8.44
N ARG A 13 12.99 -11.40 -8.38
CA ARG A 13 11.88 -10.45 -8.37
C ARG A 13 11.98 -9.53 -7.16
N TYR A 14 12.22 -10.08 -5.96
CA TYR A 14 12.40 -9.29 -4.75
C TYR A 14 13.42 -8.17 -4.92
N LYS A 15 14.60 -8.47 -5.48
CA LYS A 15 15.64 -7.45 -5.76
C LYS A 15 15.17 -6.34 -6.72
N ALA A 16 14.36 -6.65 -7.71
CA ALA A 16 13.78 -5.65 -8.62
C ALA A 16 12.77 -4.77 -7.87
N VAL A 17 11.88 -5.39 -7.09
CA VAL A 17 10.86 -4.69 -6.30
C VAL A 17 11.48 -3.73 -5.27
N ARG A 18 12.65 -4.06 -4.70
CA ARG A 18 13.41 -3.14 -3.82
C ARG A 18 13.79 -1.80 -4.49
N LYS A 19 13.96 -1.80 -5.82
CA LYS A 19 14.33 -0.62 -6.60
C LYS A 19 13.12 0.12 -7.15
N GLU A 20 12.15 -0.65 -7.64
CA GLU A 20 11.05 -0.13 -8.43
C GLU A 20 9.80 0.13 -7.57
N GLY A 21 9.66 -0.57 -6.45
CA GLY A 21 8.52 -0.53 -5.55
C GLY A 21 7.53 -1.69 -5.77
N LEU A 22 6.85 -2.08 -4.69
CA LEU A 22 5.84 -3.14 -4.71
C LEU A 22 4.48 -2.54 -5.05
N SER A 23 3.85 -3.07 -6.10
CA SER A 23 2.46 -2.74 -6.41
C SER A 23 1.55 -3.52 -5.46
N LEU A 24 0.97 -2.83 -4.48
CA LEU A 24 -0.10 -3.38 -3.68
C LEU A 24 -1.41 -2.74 -4.11
N PHE A 25 -2.39 -3.58 -4.41
CA PHE A 25 -3.72 -3.15 -4.73
C PHE A 25 -4.55 -3.19 -3.46
N SER A 26 -5.13 -2.06 -3.11
CA SER A 26 -6.19 -1.97 -2.11
C SER A 26 -7.33 -1.21 -2.75
N ASN A 27 -8.48 -1.87 -2.87
CA ASN A 27 -9.69 -1.20 -3.33
C ASN A 27 -10.29 -0.47 -2.13
N PHE A 28 -10.42 0.85 -2.24
CA PHE A 28 -11.17 1.65 -1.29
C PHE A 28 -12.56 1.87 -1.88
N LEU A 29 -13.58 1.36 -1.20
CA LEU A 29 -14.96 1.64 -1.56
C LEU A 29 -15.34 2.91 -0.80
N LEU A 30 -15.25 4.05 -1.48
CA LEU A 30 -15.70 5.33 -0.93
C LEU A 30 -17.22 5.32 -0.96
N ASP A 31 -17.85 5.18 0.21
CA ASP A 31 -19.30 5.17 0.33
C ASP A 31 -19.80 6.62 0.31
N GLY A 32 -20.73 6.90 -0.59
CA GLY A 32 -21.31 8.23 -0.72
C GLY A 32 -20.50 9.17 -1.60
N ARG A 33 -21.09 9.51 -2.74
CA ARG A 33 -20.70 10.61 -3.64
C ARG A 33 -20.91 11.99 -2.99
N THR A 34 -20.70 12.12 -1.69
CA THR A 34 -20.84 13.38 -0.95
C THR A 34 -19.51 14.10 -1.00
N PRO A 35 -19.42 15.22 -1.73
CA PRO A 35 -18.18 15.98 -1.77
C PRO A 35 -17.79 16.46 -0.37
N GLY A 36 -16.50 16.37 -0.05
CA GLY A 36 -15.95 16.68 1.27
C GLY A 36 -16.01 15.54 2.29
N ALA A 37 -16.58 14.38 1.94
CA ALA A 37 -16.48 13.19 2.79
C ALA A 37 -15.03 12.70 2.87
N ARG A 38 -14.58 12.44 4.10
CA ARG A 38 -13.25 11.88 4.39
C ARG A 38 -13.39 10.45 4.85
N GLU A 39 -12.61 9.57 4.26
CA GLU A 39 -12.47 8.19 4.69
C GLU A 39 -11.03 7.89 5.06
N THR A 40 -10.84 7.24 6.22
CA THR A 40 -9.51 6.85 6.71
C THR A 40 -9.39 5.34 6.74
N PHE A 41 -8.32 4.84 6.16
CA PHE A 41 -7.99 3.44 6.06
C PHE A 41 -6.65 3.16 6.74
N SER A 42 -6.53 1.96 7.33
CA SER A 42 -5.27 1.44 7.85
C SER A 42 -4.92 0.17 7.09
N ILE A 43 -3.78 0.16 6.40
CA ILE A 43 -3.25 -1.00 5.68
C ILE A 43 -2.10 -1.58 6.49
N TYR A 44 -2.22 -2.84 6.92
CA TYR A 44 -1.10 -3.55 7.54
C TYR A 44 -0.19 -4.14 6.47
N LEU A 45 1.10 -3.81 6.52
CA LEU A 45 2.14 -4.40 5.70
C LEU A 45 3.10 -5.20 6.56
N ALA A 46 3.38 -6.43 6.15
CA ALA A 46 4.37 -7.30 6.79
C ALA A 46 5.19 -8.05 5.74
N VAL A 47 6.48 -8.20 6.02
CA VAL A 47 7.42 -8.97 5.20
C VAL A 47 7.89 -10.17 6.01
N HIS A 48 7.70 -11.35 5.44
CA HIS A 48 8.16 -12.60 6.01
C HIS A 48 9.16 -13.24 5.04
N GLU A 49 10.16 -13.92 5.60
CA GLU A 49 11.02 -14.83 4.84
C GLU A 49 10.38 -16.21 4.87
N GLN A 50 10.33 -16.88 3.71
CA GLN A 50 9.79 -18.24 3.61
C GLN A 50 10.81 -19.14 2.95
N GLU A 51 11.22 -20.17 3.68
CA GLU A 51 12.06 -21.24 3.15
C GLU A 51 11.21 -22.36 2.54
N TYR A 52 11.71 -22.92 1.44
CA TYR A 52 11.09 -24.06 0.75
C TYR A 52 12.08 -25.21 0.75
N LYS A 53 11.58 -26.41 1.06
CA LYS A 53 12.32 -27.67 0.94
C LYS A 53 11.48 -28.64 0.11
N ASP A 54 12.10 -29.19 -0.93
CA ASP A 54 11.46 -30.12 -1.87
C ASP A 54 10.15 -29.56 -2.48
N GLY A 55 10.13 -28.25 -2.75
CA GLY A 55 8.97 -27.54 -3.31
C GLY A 55 7.84 -27.24 -2.29
N HIS A 56 7.99 -27.68 -1.04
CA HIS A 56 7.05 -27.41 0.03
C HIS A 56 7.56 -26.33 0.96
N PRO A 57 6.70 -25.39 1.40
CA PRO A 57 7.10 -24.41 2.40
C PRO A 57 7.40 -25.14 3.72
N ILE A 58 8.53 -24.83 4.34
CA ILE A 58 8.83 -25.33 5.69
C ILE A 58 7.87 -24.62 6.66
N MET A 59 6.76 -25.27 6.96
CA MET A 59 5.68 -24.73 7.81
C MET A 59 6.07 -24.62 9.29
N ALA A 60 7.04 -25.43 9.75
CA ALA A 60 7.50 -25.43 11.13
C ALA A 60 8.07 -24.07 11.59
N GLY A 61 8.51 -23.21 10.66
CA GLY A 61 8.92 -21.84 10.97
C GLY A 61 7.84 -20.78 10.72
N HIS A 62 6.87 -21.03 9.85
CA HIS A 62 5.99 -19.97 9.32
C HIS A 62 4.96 -19.45 10.35
N LEU A 63 4.48 -20.31 11.27
CA LEU A 63 3.50 -19.92 12.30
C LEU A 63 4.12 -19.16 13.49
N GLU A 64 5.43 -19.27 13.71
CA GLU A 64 6.14 -18.65 14.85
C GLU A 64 7.03 -17.47 14.44
N GLN A 65 7.26 -17.25 13.14
CA GLN A 65 8.18 -16.22 12.69
C GLN A 65 7.56 -14.83 12.70
N LEU A 66 8.06 -14.00 13.61
CA LEU A 66 7.89 -12.56 13.60
C LEU A 66 8.28 -12.01 12.22
N PRO A 67 7.51 -11.06 11.66
CA PRO A 67 7.86 -10.45 10.39
C PRO A 67 9.24 -9.80 10.48
N LEU A 68 10.06 -9.95 9.43
CA LEU A 68 11.33 -9.25 9.28
C LEU A 68 11.14 -7.74 9.38
N TRP A 69 10.00 -7.26 8.89
CA TRP A 69 9.56 -5.88 9.03
C TRP A 69 8.04 -5.82 8.90
N SER A 70 7.40 -4.98 9.70
CA SER A 70 5.99 -4.64 9.51
C SER A 70 5.68 -3.20 9.95
N ASP A 71 4.64 -2.62 9.33
CA ASP A 71 4.10 -1.31 9.68
C ASP A 71 2.61 -1.22 9.28
N TYR A 72 1.94 -0.20 9.79
CA TYR A 72 0.65 0.25 9.28
C TYR A 72 0.85 1.50 8.43
N LEU A 73 0.30 1.51 7.23
CA LEU A 73 0.10 2.71 6.45
C LEU A 73 -1.31 3.23 6.72
N ILE A 74 -1.41 4.45 7.23
CA ILE A 74 -2.68 5.15 7.42
C ILE A 74 -2.88 6.07 6.22
N VAL A 75 -4.00 5.92 5.51
CA VAL A 75 -4.35 6.72 4.33
C VAL A 75 -5.70 7.37 4.57
N GLU A 76 -5.79 8.68 4.40
CA GLU A 76 -7.04 9.44 4.36
C GLU A 76 -7.30 9.87 2.92
N ILE A 77 -8.50 9.62 2.42
CA ILE A 77 -8.95 10.02 1.08
C ILE A 77 -10.16 10.94 1.24
N GLU A 78 -10.17 12.04 0.48
CA GLU A 78 -11.26 13.01 0.48
C GLU A 78 -11.71 13.28 -0.96
N LEU A 79 -13.00 13.06 -1.25
CA LEU A 79 -13.61 13.43 -2.53
C LEU A 79 -13.77 14.95 -2.60
N GLN A 80 -13.21 15.59 -3.63
CA GLN A 80 -13.36 17.02 -3.85
C GLN A 80 -14.58 17.32 -4.71
N ALA A 81 -15.28 18.41 -4.41
CA ALA A 81 -16.32 18.95 -5.28
C ALA A 81 -15.64 19.71 -6.44
N GLN A 82 -15.62 19.13 -7.64
CA GLN A 82 -15.28 19.87 -8.86
C GLN A 82 -16.33 19.62 -9.93
N ASP A 83 -16.59 20.65 -10.74
CA ASP A 83 -17.62 20.65 -11.78
C ASP A 83 -17.46 19.43 -12.70
N ALA A 84 -18.39 18.49 -12.59
CA ALA A 84 -18.58 17.31 -13.45
C ALA A 84 -17.46 16.25 -13.47
N GLU A 85 -16.39 16.38 -12.70
CA GLU A 85 -15.30 15.38 -12.66
C GLU A 85 -14.99 14.89 -11.24
N LEU A 86 -14.84 13.58 -11.08
CA LEU A 86 -14.29 12.98 -9.85
C LEU A 86 -12.85 13.48 -9.66
N SER A 87 -12.60 14.05 -8.48
CA SER A 87 -11.31 14.54 -8.02
C SER A 87 -11.09 14.09 -6.58
N TYR A 88 -9.94 13.48 -6.30
CA TYR A 88 -9.61 12.97 -4.96
C TYR A 88 -8.37 13.69 -4.44
N THR A 89 -8.38 14.04 -3.16
CA THR A 89 -7.13 14.30 -2.43
C THR A 89 -6.85 13.15 -1.49
N ALA A 90 -5.58 12.82 -1.32
CA ALA A 90 -5.18 11.77 -0.40
C ALA A 90 -4.01 12.24 0.46
N ARG A 91 -4.03 11.84 1.74
CA ARG A 91 -2.93 12.02 2.68
C ARG A 91 -2.56 10.68 3.29
N TYR A 92 -1.32 10.54 3.71
CA TYR A 92 -0.85 9.32 4.36
C TYR A 92 0.13 9.60 5.49
N ALA A 93 0.30 8.59 6.34
CA ALA A 93 1.40 8.49 7.29
C ALA A 93 1.70 7.02 7.59
N TRP A 94 2.98 6.70 7.86
CA TRP A 94 3.33 5.43 8.48
C TRP A 94 3.07 5.53 9.98
N ALA A 95 2.43 4.52 10.57
CA ALA A 95 2.07 4.52 11.99
C ALA A 95 3.30 4.60 12.92
N SER A 96 4.46 4.16 12.43
CA SER A 96 5.75 4.33 13.10
C SER A 96 6.26 5.79 13.13
N GLU A 97 5.75 6.66 12.26
CA GLU A 97 6.13 8.07 12.18
C GLU A 97 5.03 8.97 12.77
N SER A 98 3.76 8.70 12.47
CA SER A 98 2.61 9.49 12.93
C SER A 98 1.34 8.64 12.93
N ARG A 99 0.46 8.88 13.91
CA ARG A 99 -0.88 8.27 13.98
C ARG A 99 -1.93 9.00 13.14
N ALA A 100 -1.59 10.17 12.59
CA ALA A 100 -2.47 10.95 11.74
C ALA A 100 -1.82 11.16 10.35
N PRO A 101 -2.59 10.99 9.26
CA PRO A 101 -2.09 11.19 7.91
C PRO A 101 -1.73 12.67 7.69
N ASN A 102 -0.46 12.95 7.40
CA ASN A 102 0.09 14.30 7.38
C ASN A 102 0.98 14.60 6.17
N ARG A 103 1.23 13.62 5.31
CA ARG A 103 1.93 13.79 4.02
C ARG A 103 0.92 13.71 2.89
N VAL A 104 1.02 14.60 1.91
CA VAL A 104 0.18 14.52 0.70
C VAL A 104 0.61 13.32 -0.13
N LEU A 105 -0.36 12.51 -0.57
CA LEU A 105 -0.16 11.45 -1.55
C LEU A 105 -0.45 12.03 -2.94
N GLU A 106 0.61 12.25 -3.70
CA GLU A 106 0.48 12.63 -5.11
C GLU A 106 -0.09 11.46 -5.91
N LEU A 107 -1.25 11.66 -6.52
CA LEU A 107 -1.93 10.69 -7.38
C LEU A 107 -1.89 11.18 -8.82
N THR A 108 -1.51 10.29 -9.73
CA THR A 108 -1.57 10.51 -11.18
C THR A 108 -2.81 9.83 -11.73
N LEU A 109 -3.75 10.62 -12.25
CA LEU A 109 -4.95 10.10 -12.89
C LEU A 109 -4.60 9.51 -14.28
N SER A 110 -5.20 8.37 -14.57
CA SER A 110 -5.26 7.79 -15.90
C SER A 110 -5.99 8.71 -16.88
N LYS A 111 -5.73 8.52 -18.19
CA LYS A 111 -6.29 9.38 -19.26
C LYS A 111 -7.82 9.34 -19.31
N ASP A 112 -8.40 8.20 -19.01
CA ASP A 112 -9.85 7.94 -18.96
C ASP A 112 -10.44 8.21 -17.57
N ARG A 113 -9.62 8.63 -16.59
CA ARG A 113 -10.00 9.01 -15.23
C ARG A 113 -10.67 7.90 -14.40
N THR A 114 -10.52 6.64 -14.81
CA THR A 114 -11.05 5.45 -14.11
C THR A 114 -10.10 4.92 -13.05
N ARG A 115 -8.86 5.40 -13.05
CA ARG A 115 -7.77 4.96 -12.19
C ARG A 115 -6.90 6.12 -11.73
N ALA A 116 -6.45 6.11 -10.47
CA ALA A 116 -5.42 7.00 -9.97
C ALA A 116 -4.28 6.21 -9.32
N ASP A 117 -3.04 6.47 -9.74
CA ASP A 117 -1.84 5.79 -9.28
C ASP A 117 -0.99 6.71 -8.38
N GLY A 118 -0.53 6.21 -7.25
CA GLY A 118 0.37 6.92 -6.33
C GLY A 118 1.54 6.07 -5.90
N SER A 119 2.61 6.72 -5.44
CA SER A 119 3.80 6.04 -4.92
C SER A 119 4.22 6.62 -3.57
N ILE A 120 4.43 5.74 -2.59
CA ILE A 120 4.78 6.10 -1.22
C ILE A 120 6.15 5.51 -0.88
N LEU A 121 7.06 6.34 -0.37
CA LEU A 121 8.33 5.85 0.17
C LEU A 121 8.08 5.08 1.47
N LEU A 122 8.73 3.93 1.61
CA LEU A 122 8.73 3.19 2.87
C LEU A 122 9.53 3.94 3.94
N PRO A 123 9.21 3.76 5.24
CA PRO A 123 9.89 4.48 6.31
C PRO A 123 11.35 4.01 6.42
N PRO A 124 12.28 4.82 6.93
CA PRO A 124 13.72 4.48 6.97
C PRO A 124 14.03 3.13 7.63
N ARG A 125 13.23 2.71 8.61
CA ARG A 125 13.36 1.41 9.30
C ARG A 125 13.12 0.19 8.39
N ALA A 126 12.45 0.38 7.25
CA ALA A 126 12.25 -0.67 6.25
C ALA A 126 13.49 -0.92 5.38
N SER A 127 14.45 0.02 5.36
CA SER A 127 15.58 0.00 4.41
C SER A 127 16.49 -1.22 4.54
N GLY A 128 16.68 -1.76 5.75
CA GLY A 128 17.48 -2.96 5.98
C GLY A 128 16.91 -4.20 5.30
N VAL A 129 15.58 -4.27 5.21
CA VAL A 129 14.86 -5.39 4.59
C VAL A 129 14.61 -5.07 3.12
N LEU A 130 13.82 -4.02 2.85
CA LEU A 130 13.30 -3.68 1.53
C LEU A 130 14.22 -2.78 0.72
N GLY A 131 15.25 -2.17 1.30
CA GLY A 131 16.15 -1.26 0.60
C GLY A 131 15.74 0.21 0.68
N PRO A 132 16.70 1.13 0.48
CA PRO A 132 16.51 2.56 0.75
C PRO A 132 15.57 3.26 -0.25
N THR A 133 15.39 2.68 -1.44
CA THR A 133 14.54 3.23 -2.50
C THR A 133 13.20 2.52 -2.60
N ALA A 134 12.91 1.59 -1.69
CA ALA A 134 11.69 0.80 -1.76
C ALA A 134 10.46 1.70 -1.61
N ARG A 135 9.48 1.43 -2.47
CA ARG A 135 8.23 2.19 -2.57
C ARG A 135 7.04 1.26 -2.55
N LEU A 136 5.92 1.77 -2.05
CA LEU A 136 4.62 1.17 -2.20
C LEU A 136 3.89 1.89 -3.34
N HIS A 137 3.43 1.16 -4.35
CA HIS A 137 2.54 1.72 -5.37
C HIS A 137 1.11 1.40 -5.00
N LEU A 138 0.29 2.44 -4.97
CA LEU A 138 -1.15 2.38 -4.75
C LEU A 138 -1.85 2.67 -6.08
N ALA A 139 -2.77 1.79 -6.47
CA ALA A 139 -3.68 2.04 -7.57
C ALA A 139 -5.10 2.06 -7.01
N THR A 140 -5.82 3.14 -7.29
CA THR A 140 -7.26 3.27 -7.01
C THR A 140 -8.02 2.99 -8.30
N PHE A 141 -9.11 2.23 -8.21
CA PHE A 141 -9.98 1.92 -9.34
C PHE A 141 -11.38 2.45 -9.06
N ASP A 142 -12.02 3.02 -10.07
CA ASP A 142 -13.45 3.28 -10.07
C ASP A 142 -14.19 1.97 -10.41
N TRP A 143 -15.03 1.50 -9.50
CA TRP A 143 -15.99 0.42 -9.78
C TRP A 143 -17.32 1.09 -10.11
N GLY A 144 -17.57 1.28 -11.41
CA GLY A 144 -18.71 2.01 -11.96
C GLY A 144 -20.09 1.55 -11.49
#